data_AF-A0AAP8N8F6-F1
#
_entry.id   AF-A0AAP8N8F6-F1
#
_cell.length_a   1.000
_cell.length_b   1.000
_cell.length_c   1.000
_cell.angle_alpha   90.00
_cell.angle_beta   90.00
_cell.angle_gamma   90.00
#
_symmetry.space_group_name_H-M   'P 1'
#
loop_
_entity.id
_entity.type
_entity.pdbx_description
1 polymer ?
#
loop_
_entity_poly.entity_id
_entity_poly.type
_entity_poly.pdbx_seq_one_letter_code
_entity_poly.pdbx_strand_id
1 'polypeptide(L)'
;AYNVDWLVDITNYLSDSDEVTIHIKFDTGMGRLGLKTKAEWEKASTLLKKSSINFEGMFTHFATADELDRSYFQQQLDRFYETIEWVKD
;
A
#
# COMPACT_ATOMS: atom_id res chain seq x y z
N ALA A 1 -6.63 -0.97 -0.74
CA ALA A 1 -6.21 -0.83 -2.14
C ALA A 1 -4.89 -1.54 -2.41
N TYR A 2 -4.68 -1.98 -3.66
CA TYR A 2 -3.50 -2.74 -4.08
C TYR A 2 -2.81 -2.22 -5.35
N ASN A 3 -3.38 -1.23 -6.04
CA ASN A 3 -2.76 -0.46 -7.13
C ASN A 3 -3.43 0.93 -7.21
N VAL A 4 -2.86 1.84 -8.01
CA VAL A 4 -3.36 3.21 -8.19
C VAL A 4 -4.66 3.25 -8.98
N ASP A 5 -4.82 2.39 -10.00
CA ASP A 5 -6.01 2.38 -10.86
C ASP A 5 -7.27 2.07 -10.06
N TRP A 6 -7.22 1.11 -9.13
CA TRP A 6 -8.33 0.80 -8.24
C TRP A 6 -8.71 1.99 -7.35
N LEU A 7 -7.72 2.78 -6.91
CA LEU A 7 -7.98 4.01 -6.15
C LEU A 7 -8.69 5.06 -7.00
N VAL A 8 -8.29 5.21 -8.27
CA VAL A 8 -9.00 6.10 -9.19
C VAL A 8 -10.44 5.62 -9.40
N ASP A 9 -10.62 4.34 -9.68
CA ASP A 9 -11.94 3.77 -9.94
C ASP A 9 -12.88 3.96 -8.75
N ILE A 10 -12.47 3.58 -7.54
CA ILE A 10 -13.34 3.71 -6.37
C ILE A 10 -13.72 5.16 -6.11
N THR A 11 -12.81 6.13 -6.32
CA THR A 11 -13.15 7.55 -6.14
C THR A 11 -14.20 8.07 -7.12
N ASN A 12 -14.38 7.42 -8.27
CA ASN A 12 -15.46 7.76 -9.21
C ASN A 12 -16.81 7.14 -8.84
N TYR A 13 -16.82 6.11 -7.99
CA TYR A 13 -18.03 5.43 -7.55
C TYR A 13 -18.55 5.92 -6.20
N LEU A 14 -17.70 6.56 -5.39
CA LEU A 14 -18.09 7.11 -4.10
C LEU A 14 -18.84 8.43 -4.26
N SER A 15 -19.93 8.56 -3.52
CA SER A 15 -20.63 9.83 -3.31
C SER A 15 -20.06 10.57 -2.09
N ASP A 16 -20.41 11.85 -1.95
CA ASP A 16 -19.96 12.68 -0.82
C ASP A 16 -20.41 12.17 0.55
N SER A 17 -21.43 11.31 0.60
CA SER A 17 -21.93 10.69 1.85
C SER A 17 -21.31 9.34 2.17
N ASP A 18 -20.56 8.74 1.24
CA ASP A 18 -19.97 7.42 1.46
C ASP A 18 -18.64 7.57 2.20
N GLU A 19 -18.47 6.87 3.32
CA GLU A 19 -17.18 6.75 4.01
C GLU A 19 -16.65 5.33 3.84
N VAL A 20 -15.48 5.19 3.23
CA VAL A 20 -14.83 3.88 3.06
C VAL A 20 -13.48 3.87 3.75
N THR A 21 -13.31 2.95 4.68
CA THR A 21 -12.03 2.71 5.32
C THR A 21 -11.23 1.67 4.54
N ILE A 22 -9.96 1.96 4.27
CA ILE A 22 -9.09 1.05 3.52
C ILE A 22 -7.74 0.85 4.20
N HIS A 23 -7.16 -0.32 3.92
CA HIS A 23 -5.73 -0.56 4.07
C HIS A 23 -5.01 -0.48 2.72
N ILE A 24 -3.78 0.05 2.70
CA ILE A 24 -2.91 0.04 1.52
C ILE A 24 -1.92 -1.12 1.62
N LYS A 25 -1.90 -1.95 0.58
CA LYS A 25 -0.90 -3.01 0.46
C LYS A 25 0.33 -2.49 -0.28
N PHE A 26 1.51 -2.74 0.28
CA PHE A 26 2.80 -2.56 -0.38
C PHE A 26 3.38 -3.91 -0.77
N ASP A 27 3.91 -4.00 -1.99
CA ASP A 27 4.62 -5.19 -2.47
C ASP A 27 6.12 -4.99 -2.29
N THR A 28 6.67 -5.61 -1.25
CA THR A 28 8.08 -5.54 -0.91
C THR A 28 8.89 -6.72 -1.46
N GLY A 29 8.23 -7.66 -2.15
CA GLY A 29 8.87 -8.86 -2.72
C GLY A 29 7.94 -10.07 -2.89
N MET A 30 6.65 -10.00 -2.54
CA MET A 30 5.72 -11.10 -2.82
C MET A 30 5.39 -11.20 -4.32
N GLY A 31 5.49 -10.08 -5.05
CA GLY A 31 5.34 -10.04 -6.50
C GLY A 31 3.90 -10.21 -7.00
N ARG A 32 2.89 -10.07 -6.12
CA ARG A 32 1.48 -10.35 -6.45
C ARG A 32 0.60 -9.10 -6.52
N LEU A 33 0.51 -8.36 -5.42
CA LEU A 33 -0.37 -7.20 -5.25
C LEU A 33 0.27 -6.20 -4.30
N GLY A 34 0.11 -4.91 -4.59
CA GLY A 34 0.56 -3.80 -3.75
C GLY A 34 1.37 -2.77 -4.54
N LEU A 35 1.47 -1.57 -3.96
CA LEU A 35 2.33 -0.50 -4.48
C LEU A 35 3.80 -0.90 -4.30
N LYS A 36 4.65 -0.61 -5.28
CA LYS A 36 6.07 -1.03 -5.32
C LYS A 36 7.02 0.15 -5.16
N THR A 37 6.57 1.36 -5.47
CA THR A 37 7.42 2.54 -5.57
C THR A 37 6.87 3.73 -4.79
N LYS A 38 7.76 4.63 -4.36
CA LYS A 38 7.38 5.91 -3.75
C LYS A 38 6.46 6.73 -4.66
N ALA A 39 6.72 6.73 -5.97
CA ALA A 39 5.89 7.45 -6.94
C ALA A 39 4.45 6.92 -7.02
N GLU A 40 4.24 5.61 -6.90
CA GLU A 40 2.89 5.04 -6.81
C GLU A 40 2.19 5.44 -5.51
N TRP A 41 2.92 5.46 -4.39
CA TRP A 41 2.41 5.97 -3.12
C TRP A 41 2.02 7.44 -3.19
N GLU A 42 2.84 8.30 -3.76
CA GLU A 42 2.54 9.74 -3.88
C GLU A 42 1.26 9.99 -4.69
N LYS A 43 1.05 9.22 -5.76
CA LYS A 43 -0.21 9.24 -6.51
C LYS A 43 -1.39 8.77 -5.67
N ALA A 44 -1.25 7.64 -4.97
CA ALA A 44 -2.27 7.10 -4.08
C ALA A 44 -2.63 8.10 -2.97
N SER A 45 -1.64 8.64 -2.25
CA SER A 45 -1.80 9.63 -1.19
C SER A 45 -2.53 10.89 -1.68
N THR A 46 -2.22 11.36 -2.88
CA THR A 46 -2.93 12.50 -3.50
C THR A 46 -4.41 12.21 -3.73
N LEU A 47 -4.76 10.99 -4.15
CA LEU A 47 -6.17 10.59 -4.34
C LEU A 47 -6.89 10.44 -3.00
N LEU A 48 -6.23 9.85 -2.00
CA LEU A 48 -6.79 9.68 -0.66
C LEU A 48 -7.12 11.02 -0.01
N LYS A 49 -6.24 12.02 -0.13
CA LYS A 49 -6.48 13.39 0.41
C LYS A 49 -7.68 14.11 -0.21
N LYS A 50 -8.17 13.66 -1.37
CA LYS A 50 -9.25 14.31 -2.13
C LYS A 50 -10.58 13.57 -2.06
N SER A 51 -10.63 12.44 -1.36
CA SER A 51 -11.79 11.55 -1.34
C SER A 51 -12.31 11.35 0.08
N SER A 52 -13.51 10.80 0.20
CA SER A 52 -14.11 10.36 1.47
C SER A 52 -13.53 9.02 1.99
N ILE A 53 -12.31 8.69 1.57
CA ILE A 53 -11.64 7.44 1.91
C ILE A 53 -10.78 7.67 3.15
N ASN A 54 -11.07 6.89 4.20
CA ASN A 54 -10.25 6.86 5.40
C ASN A 54 -9.10 5.84 5.23
N PHE A 55 -7.86 6.32 5.29
CA PHE A 55 -6.68 5.48 5.28
C PHE A 55 -6.36 5.00 6.70
N GLU A 56 -6.72 3.77 7.02
CA GLU A 56 -6.58 3.21 8.38
C GLU A 56 -5.21 2.57 8.63
N GLY A 57 -4.60 1.98 7.60
CA GLY A 57 -3.36 1.23 7.82
C GLY A 57 -2.67 0.73 6.56
N MET A 58 -1.42 0.33 6.73
CA MET A 58 -0.59 -0.23 5.67
C MET A 58 -0.07 -1.61 6.04
N PHE A 59 0.18 -2.47 5.04
CA PHE A 59 0.74 -3.79 5.28
C PHE A 59 1.49 -4.34 4.06
N THR A 60 2.27 -5.39 4.30
CA THR A 60 2.86 -6.24 3.25
C THR A 60 2.69 -7.72 3.58
N HIS A 61 3.14 -8.61 2.71
CA HIS A 61 3.14 -10.06 2.94
C HIS A 61 4.52 -10.62 2.60
N PHE A 62 5.12 -11.36 3.53
CA PHE A 62 6.42 -11.98 3.34
C PHE A 62 6.28 -13.26 2.53
N ALA A 63 7.18 -13.46 1.56
CA ALA A 63 7.17 -14.61 0.67
C ALA A 63 7.83 -15.85 1.29
N THR A 64 8.82 -15.65 2.16
CA THR A 64 9.70 -16.71 2.68
C THR A 64 9.81 -16.67 4.21
N ALA A 65 8.74 -16.26 4.92
CA ALA A 65 8.75 -16.13 6.38
C ALA A 65 8.91 -17.48 7.11
N ASP A 66 8.60 -18.58 6.44
CA ASP A 66 8.68 -19.97 6.91
C ASP A 66 9.96 -20.70 6.46
N GLU A 67 10.85 -20.03 5.72
CA GLU A 67 12.12 -20.60 5.27
C GLU A 67 13.25 -20.45 6.33
N LEU A 68 14.22 -21.37 6.29
CA LEU A 68 15.41 -21.30 7.15
C LEU A 68 16.34 -20.16 6.75
N ASP A 69 16.52 -19.92 5.45
CA ASP A 69 17.26 -18.76 4.95
C ASP A 69 16.40 -17.50 5.11
N ARG A 70 16.90 -16.56 5.91
CA ARG A 70 16.23 -15.30 6.20
C ARG A 70 16.65 -14.16 5.28
N SER A 71 17.54 -14.41 4.31
CA SER A 71 18.10 -13.38 3.44
C SER A 71 17.02 -12.60 2.67
N TYR A 72 16.02 -13.29 2.10
CA TYR A 72 14.94 -12.65 1.36
C TYR A 72 13.90 -12.00 2.28
N PHE A 73 13.55 -12.67 3.38
CA PHE A 73 12.68 -12.10 4.42
C PHE A 73 13.22 -10.76 4.92
N GLN A 74 14.52 -10.69 5.23
CA GLN A 74 15.15 -9.46 5.72
C GLN A 74 15.11 -8.35 4.67
N GLN A 75 15.36 -8.66 3.39
CA GLN A 75 15.23 -7.69 2.30
C GLN A 75 13.79 -7.15 2.17
N GLN A 76 12.78 -8.02 2.31
CA GLN A 76 11.37 -7.59 2.28
C GLN A 76 11.02 -6.72 3.49
N LEU A 77 11.58 -7.02 4.66
CA LEU A 77 11.36 -6.25 5.89
C LEU A 77 11.99 -4.86 5.79
N ASP A 78 13.23 -4.77 5.30
CA ASP A 78 13.93 -3.49 5.11
C ASP A 78 13.19 -2.59 4.11
N ARG A 79 12.72 -3.17 2.99
CA ARG A 79 11.86 -2.47 2.04
C ARG A 79 10.54 -2.03 2.66
N PHE A 80 9.95 -2.84 3.55
CA PHE A 80 8.72 -2.43 4.24
C PHE A 80 8.96 -1.22 5.15
N TYR A 81 10.07 -1.19 5.89
CA TYR A 81 10.46 -0.01 6.67
C TYR A 81 10.69 1.21 5.79
N GLU A 82 11.32 1.05 4.62
CA GLU A 82 11.44 2.13 3.64
C GLU A 82 10.06 2.68 3.22
N THR A 83 9.07 1.80 2.96
CA THR A 83 7.72 2.24 2.62
C THR A 83 7.01 2.99 3.76
N ILE A 84 7.31 2.65 5.02
CA ILE A 84 6.78 3.35 6.18
C ILE A 84 7.29 4.80 6.22
N GLU A 85 8.56 5.03 5.88
CA GLU A 85 9.11 6.38 5.80
C GLU A 85 8.40 7.24 4.74
N TRP A 86 7.95 6.64 3.62
CA TRP A 86 7.18 7.38 2.61
C TRP A 86 5.80 7.84 3.11
N VAL A 87 5.21 7.12 4.06
CA VAL A 87 3.85 7.38 4.57
C VAL A 87 3.84 8.40 5.71
N LYS A 88 4.95 8.53 6.44
CA LYS A 88 5.08 9.48 7.57
C LYS A 88 5.19 10.95 7.12
N ASP A 89 5.65 11.18 5.89
CA ASP A 89 5.74 12.50 5.24
C ASP A 89 4.38 13.02 4.74
#